data_AF-A0A8H4AP69-F1
#
_entry.id   AF-A0A8H4AP69-F1
#
_cell.length_a   1.000
_cell.length_b   1.000
_cell.length_c   1.000
_cell.angle_alpha   90.00
_cell.angle_beta   90.00
_cell.angle_gamma   90.00
#
_symmetry.space_group_name_H-M   'P 1'
#
loop_
_entity.id
_entity.type
_entity.pdbx_description
1 polymer ?
#
loop_
_entity_poly.entity_id
_entity_poly.type
_entity_poly.pdbx_seq_one_letter_code
_entity_poly.pdbx_strand_id
1 'polypeptide(L)'
;MNKNRLLIIWKRIDYEYCPVDLLEGAQINPYKVIPTLKIDENVLSQSIAILEYLEETRPEKSLLPNDSYKRALVYYLVGQSLAQAIAGDIQPLHYIRTLQYIESTGGNKNKFGIDMTKFPLIQRIANDLSELDAFKKAHPQNQIDCPAEERN
;
A
#
# COMPACT_ATOMS: atom_id res chain seq x y z
N MET A 1 2.67 -2.29 4.21
CA MET A 1 2.06 -0.95 4.41
C MET A 1 0.90 -0.79 3.45
N ASN A 2 -0.30 -0.37 3.89
CA ASN A 2 -1.45 -0.14 3.00
C ASN A 2 -1.40 1.29 2.43
N LYS A 3 -1.35 1.42 1.10
CA LYS A 3 -1.21 2.70 0.37
C LYS A 3 -2.38 3.67 0.64
N ASN A 4 -3.61 3.16 0.70
CA ASN A 4 -4.81 3.98 0.89
C ASN A 4 -4.87 4.51 2.31
N ARG A 5 -4.58 3.67 3.30
CA ARG A 5 -4.50 4.09 4.71
C ARG A 5 -3.46 5.19 4.89
N LEU A 6 -2.29 5.02 4.29
CA LEU A 6 -1.24 6.03 4.29
C LEU A 6 -1.75 7.37 3.72
N LEU A 7 -2.42 7.35 2.57
CA LEU A 7 -2.94 8.58 1.97
C LEU A 7 -4.01 9.26 2.82
N ILE A 8 -4.95 8.50 3.37
CA ILE A 8 -6.01 9.01 4.26
C ILE A 8 -5.39 9.70 5.47
N ILE A 9 -4.40 9.07 6.12
CA ILE A 9 -3.68 9.65 7.26
C ILE A 9 -2.88 10.89 6.85
N TRP A 10 -2.19 10.84 5.70
CA TRP A 10 -1.40 11.95 5.17
C TRP A 10 -2.26 13.21 4.94
N LYS A 11 -3.43 13.03 4.32
CA LYS A 11 -4.42 14.07 4.09
C LYS A 11 -5.21 14.46 5.35
N ARG A 12 -5.04 13.74 6.47
CA ARG A 12 -5.79 13.94 7.72
C ARG A 12 -7.30 13.84 7.52
N ILE A 13 -7.73 12.85 6.74
CA ILE A 13 -9.14 12.56 6.53
C ILE A 13 -9.59 11.66 7.68
N ASP A 14 -10.64 12.07 8.38
CA ASP A 14 -11.28 11.24 9.40
C ASP A 14 -11.95 10.03 8.73
N TYR A 15 -11.73 8.85 9.30
CA TYR A 15 -12.24 7.61 8.74
C TYR A 15 -12.50 6.58 9.84
N GLU A 16 -13.47 5.71 9.59
CA GLU A 16 -13.69 4.51 10.38
C GLU A 16 -12.97 3.33 9.73
N TYR A 17 -12.19 2.59 10.53
CA TYR A 17 -11.54 1.37 10.06
C TYR A 17 -12.39 0.15 10.39
N CYS A 18 -12.94 -0.47 9.36
CA CYS A 18 -13.65 -1.75 9.49
C CYS A 18 -12.68 -2.90 9.16
N PRO A 19 -12.21 -3.66 10.16
CA PRO A 19 -11.38 -4.83 9.90
C PRO A 19 -12.22 -5.90 9.19
N VAL A 20 -11.59 -6.60 8.27
CA VAL A 20 -12.24 -7.58 7.39
C VAL A 20 -11.33 -8.79 7.31
N ASP A 21 -11.89 -9.97 7.52
CA ASP A 21 -11.18 -11.22 7.27
C ASP A 21 -10.83 -11.31 5.77
N LEU A 22 -9.57 -11.63 5.46
CA LEU A 22 -9.07 -11.67 4.09
C LEU A 22 -9.81 -12.68 3.21
N LEU A 23 -10.36 -13.74 3.79
CA LEU A 23 -11.13 -14.77 3.10
C LEU A 23 -12.57 -14.33 2.85
N GLU A 24 -13.15 -13.50 3.72
CA GLU A 24 -14.53 -13.03 3.59
C GLU A 24 -14.66 -11.78 2.72
N GLY A 25 -13.66 -10.89 2.78
CA GLY A 25 -13.65 -9.67 1.99
C GLY A 25 -14.67 -8.61 2.42
N ALA A 26 -14.62 -7.43 1.78
CA ALA A 26 -15.40 -6.28 2.24
C ALA A 26 -16.91 -6.48 1.99
N GLN A 27 -17.72 -6.53 3.05
CA GLN A 27 -19.14 -6.87 2.93
C GLN A 27 -19.94 -5.85 2.11
N ILE A 28 -19.55 -4.57 2.18
CA ILE A 28 -20.15 -3.46 1.43
C ILE A 28 -19.81 -3.47 -0.08
N ASN A 29 -18.87 -4.32 -0.51
CA ASN A 29 -18.47 -4.46 -1.89
C ASN A 29 -19.07 -5.75 -2.48
N PRO A 30 -19.86 -5.68 -3.57
CA PRO A 30 -20.38 -6.88 -4.24
C PRO A 30 -19.30 -7.88 -4.66
N TYR A 31 -18.10 -7.39 -4.99
CA TYR A 31 -16.96 -8.21 -5.38
C TYR A 31 -16.15 -8.75 -4.19
N LYS A 32 -16.51 -8.37 -2.95
CA LYS A 32 -15.82 -8.76 -1.72
C LYS A 32 -14.30 -8.50 -1.75
N VAL A 33 -13.86 -7.47 -2.46
CA VAL A 33 -12.43 -7.14 -2.54
C VAL A 33 -12.03 -6.12 -1.49
N ILE A 34 -10.78 -6.20 -1.05
CA ILE A 34 -10.12 -5.15 -0.27
C ILE A 34 -8.93 -4.60 -1.06
N PRO A 35 -8.56 -3.32 -0.89
CA PRO A 35 -9.25 -2.31 -0.09
C PRO A 35 -10.58 -1.85 -0.74
N THR A 36 -11.56 -1.53 0.10
CA THR A 36 -12.81 -0.86 -0.29
C THR A 36 -13.02 0.35 0.60
N LEU A 37 -13.39 1.49 0.02
CA LEU A 37 -13.68 2.74 0.69
C LEU A 37 -15.12 3.18 0.40
N LYS A 38 -15.91 3.40 1.45
CA LYS A 38 -17.21 4.09 1.33
C LYS A 38 -16.98 5.58 1.59
N ILE A 39 -17.27 6.42 0.60
CA ILE A 39 -17.03 7.87 0.66
C ILE A 39 -18.01 8.59 -0.26
N ASP A 40 -18.50 9.76 0.15
CA ASP A 40 -19.41 10.61 -0.65
C ASP A 40 -20.58 9.81 -1.27
N GLU A 41 -21.25 8.98 -0.46
CA GLU A 41 -22.34 8.05 -0.85
C GLU A 41 -21.95 6.92 -1.82
N ASN A 42 -20.70 6.88 -2.25
CA ASN A 42 -20.16 5.89 -3.19
C ASN A 42 -19.38 4.78 -2.46
N VAL A 43 -19.23 3.64 -3.15
CA VAL A 43 -18.33 2.55 -2.73
C VAL A 43 -17.26 2.37 -3.79
N LEU A 44 -16.03 2.76 -3.45
CA LEU A 44 -14.87 2.66 -4.31
C LEU A 44 -14.03 1.44 -3.93
N SER A 45 -13.55 0.73 -4.93
CA SER A 45 -12.57 -0.35 -4.77
C SER A 45 -11.45 -0.16 -5.79
N GLN A 46 -10.38 -0.94 -5.67
CA GLN A 46 -9.08 -0.71 -6.32
C GLN A 46 -8.30 0.45 -5.71
N SER A 47 -7.06 0.15 -5.28
CA SER A 47 -6.25 1.13 -4.57
C SER A 47 -5.93 2.38 -5.40
N ILE A 48 -5.64 2.25 -6.69
CA ILE A 48 -5.29 3.41 -7.51
C ILE A 48 -6.48 4.34 -7.74
N ALA A 49 -7.67 3.79 -8.00
CA ALA A 49 -8.89 4.59 -8.14
C ALA A 49 -9.23 5.35 -6.85
N ILE A 50 -9.07 4.70 -5.70
CA ILE A 50 -9.25 5.36 -4.39
C ILE A 50 -8.23 6.50 -4.21
N LEU A 51 -6.95 6.27 -4.51
CA LEU A 51 -5.91 7.30 -4.37
C LEU A 51 -6.18 8.50 -5.28
N GLU A 52 -6.56 8.26 -6.53
CA GLU A 52 -6.88 9.30 -7.51
C GLU A 52 -8.10 10.12 -7.10
N TYR A 53 -9.19 9.45 -6.70
CA TYR A 53 -10.38 10.12 -6.18
C TYR A 53 -10.08 11.04 -5.00
N LEU A 54 -9.26 10.57 -4.06
CA LEU A 54 -8.86 11.37 -2.89
C LEU A 54 -7.92 12.52 -3.25
N GLU A 55 -7.05 12.38 -4.25
CA GLU A 55 -6.21 13.48 -4.74
C GLU A 55 -7.03 14.56 -5.46
N GLU A 56 -8.06 14.19 -6.21
CA GLU A 56 -8.93 15.14 -6.91
C GLU A 56 -9.88 15.86 -5.96
N THR A 57 -10.53 15.12 -5.06
CA THR A 57 -11.61 15.67 -4.22
C THR A 57 -11.11 16.27 -2.90
N ARG A 58 -9.91 15.89 -2.44
CA ARG A 58 -9.24 16.46 -1.26
C ARG A 58 -7.85 16.98 -1.67
N PRO A 59 -7.76 18.12 -2.39
CA PRO A 59 -6.52 18.59 -3.01
C PRO A 59 -5.45 19.06 -2.01
N GLU A 60 -5.84 19.38 -0.78
CA GLU A 60 -4.88 19.76 0.25
C GLU A 60 -3.89 18.61 0.55
N LYS A 61 -2.63 18.98 0.81
CA LYS A 61 -1.52 18.04 1.04
C LYS A 61 -1.42 16.98 -0.05
N SER A 62 -1.40 17.40 -1.32
CA SER A 62 -1.21 16.49 -2.46
C SER A 62 0.04 15.63 -2.26
N LEU A 63 -0.07 14.33 -2.56
CA LEU A 63 1.07 13.43 -2.67
C LEU A 63 1.85 13.63 -3.97
N LEU A 64 1.23 14.29 -4.94
CA LEU A 64 1.80 14.46 -6.26
C LEU A 64 2.60 15.77 -6.32
N PRO A 65 3.71 15.80 -7.08
CA PRO A 65 4.44 17.04 -7.35
C PRO A 65 3.53 18.09 -8.01
N ASN A 66 3.82 19.38 -7.79
CA ASN A 66 3.15 20.47 -8.54
C ASN A 66 3.62 20.56 -10.00
N ASP A 67 4.83 20.09 -10.28
CA ASP A 67 5.41 20.08 -11.62
C ASP A 67 4.75 19.01 -12.50
N SER A 68 4.21 19.43 -13.64
CA SER A 68 3.43 18.56 -14.54
C SER A 68 4.23 17.40 -15.10
N TYR A 69 5.52 17.60 -15.41
CA TYR A 69 6.39 16.55 -15.90
C TYR A 69 6.70 15.51 -14.80
N LYS A 70 7.01 15.96 -13.58
CA LYS A 70 7.21 15.05 -12.44
C LYS A 70 5.93 14.29 -12.09
N ARG A 71 4.74 14.89 -12.24
CA ARG A 71 3.47 14.16 -12.11
C ARG A 71 3.34 13.06 -13.16
N ALA A 72 3.60 13.38 -14.43
CA ALA A 72 3.60 12.38 -15.50
C ALA A 72 4.58 11.22 -15.22
N LEU A 73 5.75 11.52 -14.64
CA LEU A 73 6.70 10.49 -14.23
C LEU A 73 6.15 9.60 -13.12
N VAL A 74 5.48 10.17 -12.10
CA VAL A 74 4.81 9.37 -11.06
C VAL A 74 3.75 8.46 -11.67
N TYR A 75 2.90 8.98 -12.56
CA TYR A 75 1.89 8.17 -13.25
C TYR A 75 2.52 7.08 -14.12
N TYR A 76 3.62 7.36 -14.82
CA TYR A 76 4.36 6.36 -15.57
C TYR A 76 4.85 5.22 -14.68
N LEU A 77 5.47 5.52 -13.53
CA LEU A 77 5.96 4.50 -12.60
C LEU A 77 4.83 3.65 -12.00
N VAL A 78 3.70 4.28 -11.66
CA VAL A 78 2.49 3.58 -11.19
C VAL A 78 1.91 2.71 -12.30
N GLY A 79 1.78 3.25 -13.52
CA GLY A 79 1.28 2.56 -14.69
C GLY A 79 2.14 1.34 -15.05
N GLN A 80 3.47 1.45 -14.97
CA GLN A 80 4.36 0.31 -15.19
C GLN A 80 4.16 -0.78 -14.14
N SER A 81 3.95 -0.40 -12.87
CA SER A 81 3.66 -1.36 -11.81
C SER A 81 2.33 -2.10 -12.05
N LEU A 82 1.31 -1.40 -12.57
CA LEU A 82 0.02 -1.99 -12.93
C LEU A 82 0.10 -2.87 -14.19
N ALA A 83 0.82 -2.41 -15.21
CA ALA A 83 1.05 -3.18 -16.44
C ALA A 83 1.76 -4.50 -16.12
N GLN A 84 2.74 -4.48 -15.22
CA GLN A 84 3.40 -5.69 -14.70
C GLN A 84 2.46 -6.60 -13.90
N ALA A 85 1.44 -6.05 -13.23
CA ALA A 85 0.42 -6.81 -12.53
C ALA A 85 -0.56 -7.51 -13.50
N ILE A 86 -0.93 -6.83 -14.60
CA ILE A 86 -1.90 -7.31 -15.59
C ILE A 86 -1.26 -8.23 -16.63
N ALA A 87 -0.03 -7.96 -17.05
CA ALA A 87 0.72 -8.74 -18.04
C ALA A 87 1.21 -10.11 -17.52
N GLY A 88 0.77 -10.53 -16.32
CA GLY A 88 0.72 -11.94 -15.96
C GLY A 88 2.00 -12.55 -15.39
N ASP A 89 2.96 -11.80 -14.85
CA ASP A 89 4.17 -12.43 -14.28
C ASP A 89 4.81 -11.77 -13.04
N ILE A 90 4.31 -10.64 -12.50
CA ILE A 90 5.14 -9.90 -11.51
C ILE A 90 4.47 -9.58 -10.17
N GLN A 91 3.14 -9.53 -10.02
CA GLN A 91 2.56 -9.35 -8.67
C GLN A 91 2.34 -10.67 -7.91
N PRO A 92 1.88 -11.77 -8.53
CA PRO A 92 1.83 -13.07 -7.85
C PRO A 92 3.12 -13.88 -8.02
N LEU A 93 3.80 -13.82 -9.17
CA LEU A 93 4.90 -14.75 -9.50
C LEU A 93 6.28 -14.30 -9.00
N HIS A 94 6.58 -13.00 -8.92
CA HIS A 94 7.69 -12.56 -8.06
C HIS A 94 7.34 -12.80 -6.60
N TYR A 95 6.13 -12.51 -6.13
CA TYR A 95 5.76 -12.82 -4.75
C TYR A 95 5.92 -14.32 -4.42
N ILE A 96 5.45 -15.23 -5.27
CA ILE A 96 5.50 -16.69 -5.06
C ILE A 96 6.89 -17.29 -5.32
N ARG A 97 7.63 -16.91 -6.37
CA ARG A 97 9.00 -17.40 -6.58
C ARG A 97 9.97 -16.82 -5.54
N THR A 98 9.76 -15.58 -5.12
CA THR A 98 10.45 -15.01 -3.97
C THR A 98 10.08 -15.80 -2.72
N LEU A 99 8.80 -16.05 -2.43
CA LEU A 99 8.37 -16.90 -1.30
C LEU A 99 8.96 -18.33 -1.32
N GLN A 100 8.95 -19.02 -2.46
CA GLN A 100 9.51 -20.38 -2.62
C GLN A 100 11.05 -20.40 -2.49
N TYR A 101 11.73 -19.36 -3.00
CA TYR A 101 13.18 -19.18 -2.81
C TYR A 101 13.54 -18.86 -1.35
N ILE A 102 12.66 -18.17 -0.62
CA ILE A 102 12.84 -17.81 0.79
C ILE A 102 12.58 -18.99 1.72
N GLU A 103 11.59 -19.81 1.40
CA GLU A 103 11.29 -21.05 2.11
C GLU A 103 12.42 -22.07 1.95
N SER A 104 13.01 -22.17 0.76
CA SER A 104 14.17 -23.05 0.49
C SER A 104 15.50 -22.55 1.10
N THR A 105 15.57 -21.32 1.59
CA THR A 105 16.78 -20.73 2.22
C THR A 105 16.66 -20.51 3.73
N GLY A 106 15.56 -20.95 4.36
CA GLY A 106 15.40 -20.97 5.83
C GLY A 106 15.24 -19.59 6.48
N GLY A 107 14.65 -18.62 5.79
CA GLY A 107 14.68 -17.21 6.20
C GLY A 107 13.73 -16.82 7.34
N ASN A 108 14.29 -16.18 8.39
CA ASN A 108 13.70 -14.96 8.94
C ASN A 108 14.76 -14.07 9.62
N LYS A 109 14.90 -12.82 9.14
CA LYS A 109 14.80 -11.58 9.95
C LYS A 109 14.32 -10.45 9.02
N ASN A 110 12.99 -10.20 9.03
CA ASN A 110 12.22 -9.14 8.31
C ASN A 110 11.41 -9.60 7.08
N LYS A 111 10.87 -10.83 7.17
CA LYS A 111 9.84 -11.47 6.33
C LYS A 111 10.26 -12.10 5.00
N PHE A 112 11.31 -11.62 4.30
CA PHE A 112 11.64 -12.19 2.98
C PHE A 112 13.14 -12.41 2.66
N GLY A 113 14.07 -12.27 3.61
CA GLY A 113 15.48 -12.60 3.39
C GLY A 113 16.21 -11.83 2.27
N ILE A 114 15.60 -10.77 1.72
CA ILE A 114 16.19 -9.93 0.69
C ILE A 114 17.28 -9.06 1.31
N ASP A 115 18.49 -9.17 0.77
CA ASP A 115 19.61 -8.31 1.17
C ASP A 115 19.41 -6.87 0.64
N MET A 116 18.88 -6.01 1.51
CA MET A 116 18.63 -4.61 1.20
C MET A 116 19.90 -3.77 1.04
N THR A 117 21.08 -4.28 1.43
CA THR A 117 22.35 -3.55 1.23
C THR A 117 22.67 -3.36 -0.26
N LYS A 118 22.12 -4.22 -1.12
CA LYS A 118 22.22 -4.13 -2.60
C LYS A 118 21.36 -3.00 -3.19
N PHE A 119 20.47 -2.40 -2.42
CA PHE A 119 19.55 -1.35 -2.86
C PHE A 119 19.67 -0.09 -1.99
N PRO A 120 20.84 0.54 -1.90
CA PRO A 120 21.12 1.59 -0.91
C PRO A 120 20.20 2.81 -1.05
N LEU A 121 19.80 3.16 -2.28
CA LEU A 121 18.86 4.27 -2.50
C LEU A 121 17.46 3.94 -1.99
N ILE A 122 16.97 2.73 -2.26
CA ILE A 122 15.65 2.26 -1.81
C ILE A 122 15.66 2.18 -0.28
N GLN A 123 16.73 1.65 0.32
CA GLN A 123 16.86 1.57 1.76
C GLN A 123 16.87 2.95 2.42
N ARG A 124 17.61 3.91 1.86
CA ARG A 124 17.60 5.29 2.36
C ARG A 124 16.20 5.91 2.30
N ILE A 125 15.54 5.83 1.14
CA ILE A 125 14.17 6.36 0.98
C ILE A 125 13.21 5.68 1.95
N ALA A 126 13.31 4.36 2.12
CA ALA A 126 12.46 3.63 3.06
C ALA A 126 12.66 4.11 4.50
N ASN A 127 13.92 4.32 4.92
CA ASN A 127 14.24 4.84 6.25
C ASN A 127 13.67 6.25 6.43
N ASP A 128 13.91 7.15 5.47
CA ASP A 128 13.41 8.53 5.51
C ASP A 128 11.88 8.57 5.61
N LEU A 129 11.19 7.73 4.84
CA LEU A 129 9.74 7.63 4.87
C LEU A 129 9.22 7.01 6.17
N SER A 130 9.93 6.03 6.75
CA SER A 130 9.53 5.37 7.99
C SER A 130 9.48 6.32 9.19
N GLU A 131 10.23 7.42 9.15
CA GLU A 131 10.24 8.42 10.20
C GLU A 131 9.00 9.32 10.20
N LEU A 132 8.29 9.41 9.08
CA LEU A 132 7.11 10.24 8.95
C LEU A 132 5.95 9.68 9.80
N ASP A 133 5.27 10.56 10.54
CA ASP A 133 4.12 10.18 11.38
C ASP A 133 3.04 9.42 10.61
N ALA A 134 2.79 9.79 9.35
CA ALA A 134 1.81 9.12 8.51
C ALA A 134 2.19 7.66 8.23
N PHE A 135 3.48 7.37 8.03
CA PHE A 135 3.98 6.02 7.85
C PHE A 135 3.94 5.21 9.16
N LYS A 136 4.34 5.84 10.28
CA LYS A 136 4.24 5.21 11.62
C LYS A 136 2.80 4.82 11.94
N LYS A 137 1.83 5.72 11.76
CA LYS A 137 0.41 5.45 12.02
C LYS A 137 -0.20 4.45 11.04
N ALA A 138 0.23 4.46 9.78
CA ALA A 138 -0.26 3.50 8.77
C ALA A 138 0.34 2.10 8.93
N HIS A 139 1.36 1.93 9.77
CA HIS A 139 2.11 0.69 9.91
C HIS A 139 1.20 -0.48 10.30
N PRO A 140 1.33 -1.66 9.66
CA PRO A 140 0.47 -2.82 9.95
C PRO A 140 0.44 -3.23 11.43
N GLN A 141 1.58 -3.14 12.13
CA GLN A 141 1.67 -3.50 13.55
C GLN A 141 0.92 -2.54 14.49
N ASN A 142 0.58 -1.34 14.00
CA ASN A 142 -0.11 -0.31 14.77
C ASN A 142 -1.63 -0.32 14.52
N GLN A 143 -2.14 -1.36 13.85
CA GLN A 143 -3.55 -1.47 13.51
C GLN A 143 -4.31 -2.31 14.53
N ILE A 144 -5.60 -2.02 14.67
CA ILE A 144 -6.47 -2.69 15.65
C ILE A 144 -6.64 -4.19 15.37
N ASP A 145 -6.51 -4.59 14.10
CA ASP A 145 -6.59 -5.97 13.62
C ASP A 145 -5.25 -6.71 13.61
N CYS A 146 -4.15 -6.03 13.98
CA CYS A 146 -2.87 -6.71 14.15
C CYS A 146 -2.95 -7.69 15.33
N PRO A 147 -2.53 -8.96 15.16
CA PRO A 147 -2.43 -9.92 16.27
C PRO A 147 -1.58 -9.35 17.41
N ALA A 148 -1.99 -9.59 18.66
CA ALA A 148 -1.33 -9.00 19.83
C ALA A 148 0.17 -9.32 19.91
N GLU A 149 0.57 -10.49 19.44
CA GLU A 149 1.97 -10.97 19.39
C GLU A 149 2.85 -10.22 18.38
N GLU A 150 2.24 -9.58 17.38
CA GLU A 150 2.93 -8.86 16.32
C GLU A 150 2.88 -7.34 16.49
N ARG A 151 2.19 -6.83 17.52
CA ARG A 151 2.11 -5.39 17.82
C ARG A 151 3.44 -4.87 18.36
N ASN A 152 3.82 -3.67 17.93
CA ASN A 152 5.00 -2.95 18.44
C ASN A 152 4.69 -2.24 19.75
#